data_AF-A0A248TP41-F1
#
_entry.id   AF-A0A248TP41-F1
#
_cell.length_a   1.000
_cell.length_b   1.000
_cell.length_c   1.000
_cell.angle_alpha   90.00
_cell.angle_beta   90.00
_cell.angle_gamma   90.00
#
_symmetry.space_group_name_H-M   'P 1'
#
loop_
_entity.id
_entity.type
_entity.pdbx_description
1 polymer ?
#
loop_
_entity_poly.entity_id
_entity_poly.type
_entity_poly.pdbx_seq_one_letter_code
_entity_poly.pdbx_strand_id
1 'polypeptide(L)'
;MLGFFLIINMFLAILYFFSSRAGGKFYSWITEDFVFLMILSIPFFALTELTANELYNRFNGFLARILLIFYIITLFILAIVFFILFGYFAEMG
;
A
#
# COMPACT_ATOMS: atom_id res chain seq x y z
N MET A 1 2.01 -12.32 -10.04
CA MET A 1 2.53 -11.92 -8.71
C MET A 1 2.19 -10.47 -8.34
N LEU A 2 2.28 -9.50 -9.25
CA LEU A 2 1.94 -8.08 -8.97
C LEU A 2 0.52 -7.84 -8.42
N GLY A 3 -0.48 -8.59 -8.87
CA GLY A 3 -1.85 -8.48 -8.35
C GLY A 3 -1.97 -8.81 -6.85
N PHE A 4 -1.20 -9.78 -6.35
CA PHE A 4 -1.18 -10.13 -4.92
C PHE A 4 -0.60 -8.99 -4.07
N PHE A 5 0.47 -8.35 -4.53
CA PHE A 5 1.06 -7.17 -3.87
C PHE A 5 0.09 -5.98 -3.80
N LEU A 6 -0.70 -5.80 -4.84
CA LEU A 6 -1.73 -4.74 -4.92
C LEU A 6 -2.85 -4.97 -3.90
N ILE A 7 -3.33 -6.21 -3.77
CA ILE A 7 -4.38 -6.56 -2.83
C ILE A 7 -3.94 -6.32 -1.38
N ILE A 8 -2.72 -6.73 -1.02
CA ILE A 8 -2.24 -6.52 0.36
C ILE A 8 -1.99 -5.03 0.63
N ASN A 9 -1.51 -4.26 -0.35
CA ASN A 9 -1.40 -2.79 -0.21
C ASN A 9 -2.77 -2.13 0.01
N MET A 10 -3.78 -2.57 -0.73
CA MET A 10 -5.15 -2.09 -0.56
C MET A 10 -5.68 -2.46 0.83
N PHE A 11 -5.40 -3.67 1.31
CA PHE A 11 -5.78 -4.11 2.65
C PHE A 11 -5.09 -3.31 3.77
N LEU A 12 -3.79 -3.02 3.62
CA LEU A 12 -3.03 -2.17 4.54
C LEU A 12 -3.55 -0.73 4.54
N ALA A 13 -3.85 -0.16 3.38
CA ALA A 13 -4.44 1.17 3.29
C ALA A 13 -5.82 1.24 3.97
N ILE A 14 -6.65 0.20 3.83
CA ILE A 14 -7.92 0.07 4.56
C ILE A 14 -7.68 -0.01 6.07
N LEU A 15 -6.71 -0.82 6.52
CA LEU A 15 -6.35 -0.91 7.95
C LEU A 15 -5.94 0.45 8.51
N TYR A 16 -5.09 1.20 7.80
CA TYR A 16 -4.67 2.54 8.17
C TYR A 16 -5.83 3.54 8.19
N PHE A 17 -6.79 3.40 7.27
CA PHE A 17 -7.99 4.23 7.25
C PHE A 17 -8.87 4.04 8.50
N PHE A 18 -9.07 2.78 8.93
CA PHE A 18 -9.83 2.48 10.13
C PHE A 18 -9.07 2.85 11.41
N SER A 19 -7.78 2.54 11.48
CA SER A 19 -6.94 2.82 12.66
C SER A 19 -5.45 2.79 12.31
N SER A 20 -4.75 3.92 12.49
CA SER A 20 -3.30 3.98 12.25
C SER A 20 -2.50 3.01 13.13
N ARG A 21 -2.96 2.75 14.36
CA ARG A 21 -2.36 1.75 15.27
C ARG A 21 -2.54 0.32 14.76
N ALA A 22 -3.68 0.01 14.14
CA ALA A 22 -3.91 -1.32 13.57
C ALA A 22 -3.06 -1.54 12.32
N GLY A 23 -2.99 -0.53 11.45
CA GLY A 23 -2.12 -0.53 10.28
C GLY A 23 -0.65 -0.73 10.63
N GLY A 24 -0.13 0.06 11.57
CA GLY A 24 1.28 -0.04 12.00
C GLY A 24 1.63 -1.36 12.68
N LYS A 25 0.76 -1.88 13.56
CA LYS A 25 0.98 -3.20 14.18
C LYS A 25 0.93 -4.33 13.17
N PHE A 26 0.02 -4.28 12.20
CA PHE A 26 -0.08 -5.30 11.16
C PHE A 26 1.12 -5.27 10.21
N TYR A 27 1.61 -4.07 9.86
CA TYR A 27 2.83 -3.92 9.08
C TYR A 27 4.06 -4.48 9.81
N SER A 28 4.23 -4.16 11.10
CA SER A 28 5.31 -4.70 11.94
C SER A 28 5.22 -6.23 12.03
N TRP A 29 4.02 -6.77 12.24
CA TRP A 29 3.81 -8.21 12.33
C TRP A 29 4.21 -8.94 11.03
N ILE A 30 3.83 -8.41 9.87
CA ILE A 30 4.20 -9.00 8.58
C ILE A 30 5.70 -8.88 8.28
N THR A 31 6.32 -7.76 8.66
CA THR A 31 7.74 -7.52 8.36
C THR A 31 8.70 -8.23 9.33
N GLU A 32 8.33 -8.38 10.61
CA GLU A 32 9.13 -9.12 11.60
C GLU A 32 9.10 -10.63 11.34
N ASP A 33 7.94 -11.21 11.01
CA ASP A 33 7.84 -12.66 10.79
C ASP A 33 8.38 -13.10 9.41
N PHE A 34 8.44 -12.20 8.43
CA PHE A 34 8.89 -12.52 7.06
C PHE A 34 10.08 -11.67 6.60
N VAL A 35 11.21 -11.80 7.29
CA VAL A 35 12.51 -11.15 6.96
C VAL A 35 12.90 -11.31 5.47
N PHE A 36 12.58 -12.45 4.84
CA PHE A 36 12.87 -12.68 3.42
C PHE A 36 11.94 -11.90 2.47
N LEU A 37 10.67 -11.71 2.85
CA LEU A 37 9.76 -10.84 2.10
C LEU A 37 10.13 -9.38 2.29
N MET A 38 10.76 -8.99 3.41
CA MET A 38 11.17 -7.62 3.72
C MET A 38 11.89 -6.94 2.54
N ILE A 39 12.88 -7.59 1.91
CA ILE A 39 13.64 -6.98 0.80
C ILE A 39 12.77 -6.73 -0.44
N LEU A 40 11.85 -7.66 -0.76
CA LEU A 40 10.92 -7.50 -1.88
C LEU A 40 9.73 -6.60 -1.55
N SER A 41 9.39 -6.50 -0.26
CA SER A 41 8.21 -5.82 0.27
C SER A 41 8.52 -4.38 0.65
N ILE A 42 9.77 -4.02 0.97
CA ILE A 42 10.21 -2.65 1.28
C ILE A 42 9.71 -1.63 0.24
N PRO A 43 9.97 -1.78 -1.07
CA PRO A 43 9.53 -0.76 -2.02
C PRO A 43 8.02 -0.68 -2.18
N PHE A 44 7.26 -1.73 -1.86
CA PHE A 44 5.81 -1.78 -2.11
C PHE A 44 4.98 -1.54 -0.85
N PHE A 45 5.39 -2.05 0.31
CA PHE A 45 4.65 -1.98 1.57
C PHE A 45 5.15 -0.87 2.49
N ALA A 46 6.45 -0.57 2.49
CA ALA A 46 6.96 0.53 3.29
C ALA A 46 6.46 1.88 2.76
N LEU A 47 6.17 2.01 1.46
CA LEU A 47 5.59 3.24 0.91
C LEU A 47 4.24 3.56 1.56
N THR A 48 3.34 2.59 1.68
CA THR A 48 2.02 2.80 2.30
C THR A 48 2.15 3.13 3.79
N GLU A 49 3.04 2.43 4.51
CA GLU A 49 3.29 2.65 5.93
C GLU A 49 3.93 4.01 6.22
N LEU A 50 5.00 4.37 5.49
CA LEU A 50 5.68 5.66 5.62
C LEU A 50 4.76 6.83 5.28
N THR A 51 4.01 6.71 4.17
CA THR A 51 3.09 7.77 3.75
C THR A 51 1.97 7.96 4.78
N ALA A 52 1.41 6.86 5.31
CA ALA A 52 0.35 6.93 6.31
C ALA A 52 0.87 7.47 7.65
N ASN A 53 2.05 7.05 8.12
CA ASN A 53 2.65 7.57 9.35
C ASN A 53 2.98 9.06 9.23
N GLU A 54 3.56 9.50 8.11
CA GLU A 54 3.87 10.91 7.89
C GLU A 54 2.58 11.76 7.82
N LEU A 55 1.52 11.24 7.20
CA LEU A 55 0.20 11.89 7.15
C LEU A 55 -0.43 12.04 8.53
N TYR A 56 -0.41 10.98 9.34
CA TYR A 56 -0.96 11.00 10.70
C TYR A 56 -0.12 11.85 11.66
N ASN A 57 1.19 11.99 11.42
CA ASN A 57 2.06 12.86 12.21
C ASN A 57 1.93 14.34 11.83
N ARG A 58 1.73 14.65 10.54
CA ARG A 58 1.65 16.05 10.06
C ARG A 58 0.26 16.66 10.11
N PHE A 59 -0.79 15.86 10.00
CA PHE A 59 -2.16 16.36 9.86
C PHE A 59 -3.09 15.81 10.94
N ASN A 60 -4.19 16.54 11.18
CA ASN A 60 -5.29 16.04 12.00
C ASN A 60 -5.84 14.73 11.42
N GLY A 61 -6.28 13.81 12.28
CA GLY A 61 -6.74 12.47 11.89
C GLY A 61 -7.85 12.45 10.83
N PHE A 62 -8.63 13.53 10.70
CA PHE A 62 -9.60 13.69 9.61
C PHE A 62 -8.95 13.98 8.25
N LEU A 63 -7.97 14.89 8.20
CA LEU A 63 -7.22 15.19 6.98
C LEU A 63 -6.36 13.98 6.54
N ALA A 64 -5.77 13.27 7.50
CA ALA A 64 -5.00 12.05 7.24
C ALA A 64 -5.86 10.99 6.53
N ARG A 65 -7.13 10.83 6.94
CA ARG A 65 -8.09 9.92 6.27
C ARG A 65 -8.44 10.37 4.85
N ILE A 66 -8.64 11.67 4.61
CA ILE A 66 -8.89 12.21 3.26
C ILE A 66 -7.70 11.94 2.35
N LEU A 67 -6.48 12.21 2.83
CA LEU A 67 -5.26 11.99 2.06
C LEU A 67 -4.98 10.50 1.81
N LEU A 68 -5.34 9.63 2.75
CA LEU A 68 -5.34 8.18 2.54
C LEU A 68 -6.32 7.73 1.45
N ILE A 69 -7.50 8.35 1.35
CA ILE A 69 -8.45 8.08 0.25
C ILE A 69 -7.81 8.44 -1.09
N PHE A 70 -7.17 9.61 -1.21
CA PHE A 70 -6.44 9.99 -2.43
C PHE A 70 -5.33 8.99 -2.75
N TYR A 71 -4.58 8.54 -1.75
CA TYR A 71 -3.54 7.54 -1.93
C TYR A 71 -4.09 6.20 -2.46
N ILE A 72 -5.21 5.73 -1.92
CA ILE A 72 -5.90 4.52 -2.41
C ILE A 72 -6.34 4.67 -3.86
N ILE A 73 -6.89 5.83 -4.24
CA ILE A 73 -7.29 6.12 -5.63
C ILE A 73 -6.07 6.10 -6.55
N THR A 74 -4.95 6.71 -6.16
CA THR A 74 -3.71 6.66 -6.95
C THR A 74 -3.21 5.23 -7.14
N LEU A 75 -3.20 4.41 -6.08
CA LEU A 75 -2.82 3.00 -6.18
C LEU A 75 -3.74 2.23 -7.12
N PHE A 76 -5.04 2.51 -7.08
CA PHE A 76 -6.02 1.87 -7.96
C PHE A 76 -5.79 2.22 -9.44
N ILE A 77 -5.53 3.50 -9.74
CA ILE A 77 -5.18 3.94 -11.10
C ILE A 77 -3.88 3.26 -11.55
N LEU A 78 -2.86 3.21 -10.68
CA LEU A 78 -1.59 2.54 -10.98
C LEU A 78 -1.79 1.06 -11.31
N ALA A 79 -2.70 0.39 -10.58
CA ALA A 79 -3.07 -1.00 -10.82
C ALA A 79 -3.63 -1.21 -12.23
N ILE A 80 -4.56 -0.35 -12.65
CA ILE A 80 -5.17 -0.39 -13.98
C ILE A 80 -4.10 -0.17 -15.05
N VAL A 81 -3.23 0.83 -14.88
CA VAL A 81 -2.14 1.13 -15.83
C VAL A 81 -1.19 -0.05 -15.97
N PHE A 82 -0.76 -0.64 -14.86
CA PHE A 82 0.07 -1.85 -14.90
C PHE A 82 -0.66 -3.01 -15.58
N PHE A 83 -1.93 -3.22 -15.28
CA PHE A 83 -2.71 -4.29 -15.89
C PHE A 83 -2.79 -4.14 -17.42
N ILE A 84 -3.05 -2.92 -17.92
CA ILE A 84 -3.08 -2.62 -19.36
C ILE A 84 -1.71 -2.83 -19.99
N LEU A 85 -0.64 -2.30 -19.39
CA LEU A 85 0.72 -2.45 -19.92
C LEU A 85 1.14 -3.91 -19.97
N PHE A 86 0.92 -4.68 -18.90
CA PHE A 86 1.24 -6.11 -18.88
C PHE A 86 0.41 -6.91 -19.88
N GLY A 87 -0.88 -6.58 -20.05
CA GLY A 87 -1.72 -7.18 -21.09
C GLY A 87 -1.16 -6.92 -22.50
N TYR A 88 -0.77 -5.68 -22.78
CA TYR A 88 -0.15 -5.30 -24.06
C TYR A 88 1.16 -6.03 -24.32
N PHE A 89 2.06 -6.12 -23.33
CA PHE A 89 3.31 -6.87 -23.48
C PHE A 89 3.09 -8.38 -23.60
N ALA A 90 2.07 -8.93 -22.95
CA ALA A 90 1.74 -10.36 -23.05
C ALA A 90 1.15 -10.74 -24.42
N GLU A 91 0.46 -9.81 -25.09
CA GLU A 91 -0.04 -10.03 -26.46
C GLU A 91 1.05 -9.83 -27.54
N MET A 92 2.16 -9.16 -27.20
CA MET A 92 3.27 -8.86 -28.13
C MET A 92 4.48 -9.79 -28.01
N GLY A 93 4.55 -10.64 -26.98
CA GLY A 93 5.62 -11.61 -26.76
C GLY A 93 5.25 -13.02 -27.19
#